data_AF-F4WGN5-F1
#
_entry.id   AF-F4WGN5-F1
#
_cell.length_a   1.000
_cell.length_b   1.000
_cell.length_c   1.000
_cell.angle_alpha   90.00
_cell.angle_beta   90.00
_cell.angle_gamma   90.00
#
_symmetry.space_group_name_H-M   'P 1'
#
loop_
_entity.id
_entity.type
_entity.pdbx_description
1 polymer ?
#
loop_
_entity_poly.entity_id
_entity_poly.type
_entity_poly.pdbx_seq_one_letter_code
_entity_poly.pdbx_strand_id
1 'polypeptide(L)'
;MSIYEPNSHHLREILIFCFNMKKSAAEAHRMLSNTYTNTVRLLLVKERVVNGLRTVILTSNWHRDGREKVFEDAELEALLDQDSCQNQEELARSLGVTQQAISKLFKVMGMIQKQGNWVPYELKPRDVNGVCLLVNSCLKSKDGKDFCIEL
;
A
#
# COMPACT_ATOMS: atom_id res chain seq x y z
N MET A 1 -42.48 -11.82 10.85
CA MET A 1 -41.49 -11.93 9.77
C MET A 1 -40.43 -10.87 10.01
N SER A 2 -39.19 -11.26 10.28
CA SER A 2 -38.08 -10.31 10.36
C SER A 2 -37.83 -9.71 8.97
N ILE A 3 -37.69 -8.39 8.91
CA ILE A 3 -37.34 -7.70 7.67
C ILE A 3 -35.85 -7.95 7.47
N TYR A 4 -35.50 -8.79 6.50
CA TYR A 4 -34.11 -9.06 6.16
C TYR A 4 -33.50 -7.82 5.49
N GLU A 5 -32.44 -7.28 6.09
CA GLU A 5 -31.68 -6.17 5.53
C GLU A 5 -30.53 -6.72 4.67
N PRO A 6 -30.58 -6.52 3.34
CA PRO A 6 -29.56 -7.07 2.45
C PRO A 6 -28.23 -6.33 2.57
N ASN A 7 -27.13 -7.09 2.65
CA ASN A 7 -25.76 -6.56 2.60
C ASN A 7 -25.47 -5.92 1.22
N SER A 8 -24.61 -4.91 1.20
CA SER A 8 -24.06 -4.26 0.00
C SER A 8 -23.53 -5.23 -1.07
N HIS A 9 -22.87 -6.32 -0.67
CA HIS A 9 -22.36 -7.35 -1.57
C HIS A 9 -23.50 -8.10 -2.28
N HIS A 10 -24.49 -8.52 -1.49
CA HIS A 10 -25.66 -9.25 -1.95
C HIS A 10 -26.43 -8.45 -3.02
N LEU A 11 -26.55 -7.14 -2.82
CA LEU A 11 -27.19 -6.26 -3.81
C LEU A 11 -26.39 -6.11 -5.10
N ARG A 12 -25.05 -6.18 -5.04
CA ARG A 12 -24.19 -6.19 -6.24
C ARG A 12 -24.38 -7.45 -7.06
N GLU A 13 -24.40 -8.60 -6.38
CA GLU A 13 -24.62 -9.89 -7.03
C GLU A 13 -25.98 -9.95 -7.72
N ILE A 14 -27.03 -9.45 -7.07
CA ILE A 14 -28.36 -9.37 -7.68
C ILE A 14 -28.38 -8.43 -8.89
N LEU A 15 -27.71 -7.28 -8.84
CA LEU A 15 -27.65 -6.37 -9.99
C LEU A 15 -26.88 -6.98 -11.17
N ILE A 16 -25.77 -7.66 -10.92
CA ILE A 16 -25.02 -8.40 -11.94
C ILE A 16 -25.90 -9.51 -12.53
N PHE A 17 -26.64 -10.23 -11.70
CA PHE A 17 -27.60 -11.24 -12.13
C PHE A 17 -28.69 -10.66 -13.03
N CYS A 18 -29.30 -9.52 -12.64
CA CYS A 18 -30.28 -8.82 -13.48
C CYS A 18 -29.69 -8.37 -14.83
N PHE A 19 -28.45 -7.90 -14.85
CA PHE A 19 -27.75 -7.52 -16.07
C PHE A 19 -27.51 -8.73 -16.99
N ASN A 20 -27.05 -9.85 -16.43
CA ASN A 20 -26.86 -11.11 -17.17
C ASN A 20 -28.18 -11.65 -17.74
N MET A 21 -29.30 -11.41 -17.05
CA MET A 21 -30.64 -11.72 -17.54
C MET A 21 -31.18 -10.72 -18.59
N LYS A 22 -30.35 -9.79 -19.06
CA LYS A 22 -30.72 -8.70 -20.00
C LYS A 22 -31.90 -7.86 -19.52
N LYS A 23 -32.10 -7.74 -18.20
CA LYS A 23 -33.14 -6.89 -17.63
C LYS A 23 -32.74 -5.42 -17.71
N SER A 24 -33.70 -4.57 -18.00
CA SER A 24 -33.48 -3.12 -17.96
C SER A 24 -33.30 -2.64 -16.52
N ALA A 25 -32.65 -1.49 -16.33
CA ALA A 25 -32.46 -0.89 -15.01
C ALA A 25 -33.79 -0.66 -14.27
N ALA A 26 -34.85 -0.27 -14.99
CA ALA A 26 -36.18 -0.08 -14.43
C ALA A 26 -36.81 -1.40 -13.95
N GLU A 27 -36.62 -2.49 -14.69
CA GLU A 27 -37.10 -3.82 -14.28
C GLU A 27 -36.31 -4.35 -13.07
N ALA A 28 -34.99 -4.20 -13.07
CA ALA A 28 -34.15 -4.58 -11.94
C ALA A 28 -34.53 -3.79 -10.68
N HIS A 29 -34.79 -2.48 -10.83
CA HIS A 29 -35.30 -1.64 -9.75
C HIS A 29 -36.64 -2.14 -9.21
N ARG A 30 -37.59 -2.45 -10.10
CA ARG A 30 -38.91 -3.00 -9.68
C ARG A 30 -38.75 -4.33 -8.94
N MET A 31 -37.90 -5.23 -9.43
CA MET A 31 -37.62 -6.52 -8.79
C MET A 31 -37.02 -6.37 -7.40
N LEU A 32 -36.07 -5.43 -7.24
CA LEU A 32 -35.44 -5.15 -5.96
C LEU A 32 -36.40 -4.47 -4.98
N SER A 33 -37.16 -3.48 -5.44
CA SER A 33 -38.14 -2.77 -4.61
C SER A 33 -39.29 -3.67 -4.14
N ASN A 34 -39.65 -4.68 -4.92
CA ASN A 34 -40.69 -5.65 -4.55
C ASN A 34 -40.18 -6.68 -3.54
N THR A 35 -38.90 -7.07 -3.62
CA THR A 35 -38.31 -8.11 -2.78
C THR A 35 -37.80 -7.56 -1.44
N TYR A 36 -37.23 -6.36 -1.46
CA TYR A 36 -36.62 -5.70 -0.31
C TYR A 36 -37.42 -4.45 0.03
N THR A 37 -38.54 -4.66 0.73
CA THR A 37 -39.47 -3.60 1.12
C THR A 37 -38.74 -2.54 1.95
N ASN A 38 -38.62 -1.33 1.42
CA ASN A 38 -38.10 -0.09 2.04
C ASN A 38 -36.59 0.10 2.27
N THR A 39 -35.72 -0.90 2.14
CA THR A 39 -34.25 -0.70 2.25
C THR A 39 -33.59 -0.18 0.97
N VAL A 40 -34.29 -0.29 -0.16
CA VAL A 40 -33.79 0.09 -1.50
C VAL A 40 -33.86 1.61 -1.77
N ARG A 41 -34.25 2.41 -0.76
CA ARG A 41 -34.33 3.89 -0.90
C ARG A 41 -32.96 4.58 -1.03
N LEU A 42 -31.85 3.87 -0.79
CA LEU A 42 -30.49 4.45 -0.73
C LEU A 42 -29.51 3.94 -1.78
N LEU A 43 -29.84 2.91 -2.58
CA LEU A 43 -28.85 2.23 -3.43
C LEU A 43 -29.07 2.33 -4.93
N LEU A 44 -30.15 2.98 -5.38
CA LEU A 44 -30.43 3.06 -6.81
C LEU A 44 -30.19 4.46 -7.39
N VAL A 45 -29.03 4.55 -8.02
CA VAL A 45 -28.82 5.15 -9.35
C VAL A 45 -28.74 6.68 -9.40
N LYS A 46 -27.53 7.21 -9.19
CA LYS A 46 -27.09 8.36 -9.98
C LYS A 46 -26.60 7.82 -11.32
N GLU A 47 -27.47 7.80 -12.33
CA GLU A 47 -27.08 7.46 -13.70
C GLU A 47 -25.96 8.41 -14.13
N ARG A 48 -24.77 7.88 -14.44
CA ARG A 48 -23.74 8.62 -15.16
C ARG A 48 -23.38 7.84 -16.40
N VAL A 49 -23.66 8.42 -17.56
CA VAL A 49 -23.13 7.95 -18.84
C VAL A 49 -21.67 8.39 -18.91
N VAL A 50 -20.75 7.43 -18.83
CA VAL A 50 -19.35 7.67 -19.18
C VAL A 50 -19.10 6.90 -20.47
N ASN A 51 -18.75 7.60 -21.54
CA ASN A 51 -18.35 7.05 -22.83
C ASN A 51 -19.33 6.03 -23.45
N GLY A 52 -20.64 6.26 -23.31
CA GLY A 52 -21.67 5.45 -23.97
C GLY A 52 -22.01 4.12 -23.29
N LEU A 53 -21.33 3.74 -22.20
CA LEU A 53 -21.69 2.58 -21.38
C LEU A 53 -22.53 3.02 -20.18
N ARG A 54 -23.73 2.43 -20.03
CA ARG A 54 -24.59 2.63 -18.84
C ARG A 54 -24.11 1.70 -17.73
N THR A 55 -23.31 2.21 -16.80
CA THR A 55 -22.83 1.46 -15.64
C THR A 55 -23.64 1.81 -14.39
N VAL A 56 -24.30 0.81 -13.79
CA VAL A 56 -24.96 0.94 -12.49
C VAL A 56 -23.89 0.90 -11.41
N ILE A 57 -23.64 2.04 -10.77
CA ILE A 57 -22.66 2.18 -9.69
C ILE A 57 -23.34 1.96 -8.34
N LEU A 58 -22.92 0.93 -7.61
CA LEU A 58 -23.25 0.77 -6.20
C LEU A 58 -22.30 1.62 -5.34
N THR A 59 -22.87 2.56 -4.61
CA THR A 59 -22.16 3.57 -3.78
C THR A 59 -21.36 2.98 -2.62
N SER A 60 -21.53 1.69 -2.29
CA SER A 60 -20.99 1.11 -1.05
C SER A 60 -19.60 0.50 -1.15
N ASN A 61 -19.03 0.30 -2.35
CA ASN A 61 -17.70 -0.28 -2.44
C ASN A 61 -16.88 0.18 -3.64
N TRP A 62 -16.83 1.49 -3.83
CA TRP A 62 -15.66 2.07 -4.46
C TRP A 62 -14.57 2.06 -3.41
N HIS A 63 -13.66 1.10 -3.51
CA HIS A 63 -12.28 1.37 -3.14
C HIS A 63 -11.99 2.74 -3.75
N ARG A 64 -11.86 3.76 -2.89
CA ARG A 64 -11.41 5.09 -3.32
C ARG A 64 -9.99 4.90 -3.77
N ASP A 65 -9.85 4.47 -5.02
CA ASP A 65 -8.57 4.21 -5.59
C ASP A 65 -7.90 5.57 -5.80
N GLY A 66 -6.82 5.76 -5.05
CA GLY A 66 -5.67 6.54 -5.48
C GLY A 66 -5.88 8.02 -5.75
N ARG A 67 -6.28 8.81 -4.75
CA ARG A 67 -5.83 10.21 -4.74
C ARG A 67 -5.49 10.72 -3.33
N GLU A 68 -4.25 10.45 -2.95
CA GLU A 68 -3.37 11.41 -2.26
C GLU A 68 -1.98 11.27 -2.92
N LYS A 69 -1.85 11.61 -4.21
CA LYS A 69 -0.54 11.94 -4.81
C LYS A 69 -0.40 13.45 -4.79
N VAL A 70 0.23 14.00 -3.77
CA VAL A 70 0.67 15.41 -3.80
C VAL A 70 2.13 15.57 -3.35
N PHE A 71 2.83 14.48 -3.08
CA PHE A 71 4.29 14.50 -2.93
C PHE A 71 4.88 13.45 -3.87
N GLU A 72 5.92 13.81 -4.62
CA GLU A 72 6.68 12.81 -5.35
C GLU A 72 7.39 11.96 -4.31
N ASP A 73 7.09 10.66 -4.25
CA ASP A 73 7.79 9.70 -3.38
C ASP A 73 9.33 9.83 -3.54
N ALA A 74 9.78 10.28 -4.72
CA ALA A 74 11.16 10.62 -5.06
C ALA A 74 11.77 11.78 -4.25
N GLU A 75 11.01 12.83 -3.91
CA GLU A 75 11.53 13.94 -3.08
C GLU A 75 11.73 13.49 -1.62
N LEU A 76 10.81 12.66 -1.11
CA LEU A 76 10.94 12.06 0.22
C LEU A 76 12.12 11.07 0.26
N GLU A 77 12.27 10.24 -0.78
CA GLU A 77 13.37 9.29 -0.91
C GLU A 77 14.74 9.99 -0.97
N ALA A 78 14.85 11.09 -1.72
CA ALA A 78 16.06 11.89 -1.80
C ALA A 78 16.48 12.52 -0.45
N LEU A 79 15.53 12.89 0.41
CA LEU A 79 15.83 13.36 1.78
C LEU A 79 16.36 12.23 2.67
N LEU A 80 15.79 11.03 2.54
CA LEU A 80 16.22 9.86 3.30
C LEU A 80 17.58 9.33 2.86
N ASP A 81 17.94 9.48 1.58
CA ASP A 81 19.27 9.14 1.07
C ASP A 81 20.37 10.05 1.64
N GLN A 82 20.04 11.31 1.94
CA GLN A 82 20.97 12.24 2.59
C GLN A 82 21.14 11.93 4.07
N ASP A 83 20.03 11.68 4.77
CA ASP A 83 20.05 11.32 6.18
C ASP A 83 18.90 10.37 6.54
N SER A 84 19.25 9.08 6.61
CA SER A 84 18.30 8.01 6.95
C SER A 84 17.80 8.06 8.40
N CYS A 85 18.39 8.89 9.26
CA CYS A 85 18.07 8.95 10.70
C CYS A 85 17.08 10.07 11.06
N GLN A 86 16.57 10.82 10.07
CA GLN A 86 15.66 11.94 10.31
C GLN A 86 14.34 11.53 10.97
N ASN A 87 13.78 12.44 11.77
CA ASN A 87 12.48 12.22 12.38
C ASN A 87 11.33 12.68 11.46
N GLN A 88 10.13 12.15 11.70
CA GLN A 88 8.94 12.47 10.90
C GLN A 88 8.55 13.95 10.95
N GLU A 89 8.92 14.67 12.00
CA GLU A 89 8.55 16.08 12.20
C GLU A 89 9.49 17.02 11.45
N GLU A 90 10.78 16.69 11.39
CA GLU A 90 11.77 17.38 10.57
C GLU A 90 11.46 17.19 9.09
N LEU A 91 11.15 15.97 8.67
CA LEU A 91 10.67 15.70 7.32
C LEU A 91 9.39 16.48 7.02
N ALA A 92 8.47 16.58 7.99
CA ALA A 92 7.23 17.36 7.85
C ALA A 92 7.53 18.84 7.63
N ARG A 93 8.45 19.42 8.41
CA ARG A 93 8.85 20.82 8.28
C ARG A 93 9.57 21.09 6.95
N SER A 94 10.47 20.21 6.54
CA SER A 94 11.23 20.33 5.29
C SER A 94 10.31 20.25 4.07
N LEU A 95 9.33 19.35 4.10
CA LEU A 95 8.39 19.13 2.99
C LEU A 95 7.13 20.02 3.07
N GLY A 96 6.95 20.78 4.16
CA GLY A 96 5.75 21.59 4.39
C GLY A 96 4.46 20.78 4.54
N VAL A 97 4.57 19.49 4.90
CA VAL A 97 3.44 18.56 5.04
C VAL A 97 3.14 18.27 6.51
N THR A 98 1.95 17.74 6.78
CA THR A 98 1.61 17.27 8.13
C THR A 98 2.36 15.97 8.44
N GLN A 99 2.83 15.78 9.68
CA GLN A 99 3.45 14.53 10.15
C GLN A 99 2.61 13.28 9.82
N GLN A 100 1.27 13.39 9.87
CA GLN A 100 0.37 12.30 9.53
C GLN A 100 0.47 11.87 8.06
N ALA A 101 0.74 12.81 7.14
CA ALA A 101 0.95 12.51 5.73
C ALA A 101 2.23 11.67 5.55
N ILE A 102 3.31 12.02 6.23
CA ILE A 102 4.58 11.26 6.21
C ILE A 102 4.40 9.86 6.81
N SER A 103 3.68 9.75 7.93
CA SER A 103 3.39 8.44 8.53
C SER A 103 2.59 7.54 7.58
N LYS A 104 1.61 8.10 6.85
CA LYS A 104 0.87 7.36 5.81
C LYS A 104 1.79 6.96 4.65
N LEU A 105 2.63 7.86 4.16
CA LEU A 105 3.56 7.59 3.06
C LEU A 105 4.55 6.47 3.41
N PHE A 106 5.15 6.49 4.60
CA PHE A 106 6.01 5.40 5.05
C PHE A 106 5.29 4.04 5.07
N LYS A 107 4.01 4.00 5.46
CA LYS A 107 3.23 2.77 5.42
C LYS A 107 2.95 2.30 3.99
N VAL A 108 2.69 3.22 3.07
CA VAL A 108 2.47 2.92 1.64
C VAL A 108 3.74 2.40 0.98
N MET A 109 4.89 3.01 1.30
CA MET A 109 6.21 2.59 0.80
C MET A 109 6.75 1.32 1.49
N GLY A 110 6.09 0.83 2.55
CA GLY A 110 6.55 -0.33 3.31
C GLY A 110 7.81 -0.07 4.14
N MET A 111 8.12 1.18 4.44
CA MET A 111 9.26 1.57 5.24
C MET A 111 9.00 1.33 6.73
N ILE A 112 10.02 0.81 7.43
CA ILE A 112 9.98 0.56 8.87
C ILE A 112 11.17 1.26 9.55
N GLN A 113 10.92 1.86 10.71
CA GLN A 113 12.00 2.44 11.50
C GLN A 113 12.75 1.32 12.22
N LYS A 114 14.06 1.23 11.99
CA LYS A 114 14.97 0.33 12.70
C LYS A 114 15.85 1.14 13.64
N GLN A 115 16.21 0.56 14.77
CA GLN A 115 17.26 1.14 15.61
C GLN A 115 18.62 0.94 14.94
N GLY A 116 19.51 1.92 15.13
CA GLY A 116 20.89 1.81 14.69
C GLY A 116 21.62 0.66 15.39
N ASN A 117 22.61 0.10 14.71
CA ASN A 117 23.44 -0.95 15.29
C ASN A 117 24.40 -0.35 16.32
N TRP A 118 24.52 -0.99 17.48
CA TRP A 118 25.53 -0.62 18.46
C TRP A 118 26.91 -1.09 18.00
N VAL A 119 27.88 -0.19 17.95
CA VAL A 119 29.27 -0.49 17.59
C VAL A 119 30.16 -0.33 18.83
N PRO A 120 31.04 -1.28 19.17
CA PRO A 120 31.81 -1.27 20.41
C PRO A 120 32.70 -0.04 20.63
N TYR A 121 33.24 0.55 19.55
CA TYR A 121 34.02 1.76 19.58
C TYR A 121 34.06 2.40 18.19
N GLU A 122 34.39 3.69 18.16
CA GLU A 122 34.54 4.44 16.92
C GLU A 122 35.85 4.05 16.22
N LEU A 123 35.74 3.43 15.05
CA LEU A 123 36.89 2.96 14.27
C LEU A 123 37.57 4.14 13.59
N LYS A 124 38.89 4.28 13.77
CA LYS A 124 39.68 5.26 13.02
C LYS A 124 40.02 4.68 11.64
N PRO A 125 40.32 5.51 10.63
CA PRO A 125 40.71 5.04 9.29
C PRO A 125 41.88 4.03 9.31
N ARG A 126 42.80 4.14 10.28
CA ARG A 126 43.90 3.19 10.47
C ARG A 126 43.42 1.81 10.92
N ASP A 127 42.43 1.77 11.81
CA ASP A 127 41.87 0.53 12.33
C ASP A 127 41.12 -0.22 11.23
N VAL A 128 40.35 0.51 10.41
CA VAL A 128 39.64 -0.04 9.25
C VAL A 128 40.63 -0.64 8.24
N ASN A 129 41.69 0.10 7.88
CA ASN A 129 42.72 -0.41 6.97
C ASN A 129 43.43 -1.64 7.53
N GLY A 130 43.75 -1.65 8.82
CA GLY A 130 44.36 -2.80 9.49
C GLY A 130 43.48 -4.04 9.47
N VAL A 131 42.19 -3.89 9.80
CA VAL A 131 41.20 -4.97 9.76
C VAL A 131 40.99 -5.48 8.33
N CYS A 132 40.84 -4.60 7.35
CA CYS A 132 40.67 -5.00 5.94
C CYS A 132 41.88 -5.78 5.40
N LEU A 133 43.11 -5.35 5.70
CA LEU A 133 44.32 -6.05 5.25
C LEU A 133 44.46 -7.43 5.89
N LEU A 134 44.17 -7.55 7.19
CA LEU A 134 44.16 -8.83 7.91
C LEU A 134 43.12 -9.78 7.33
N VAL A 135 41.88 -9.33 7.13
CA VAL A 135 40.80 -10.16 6.58
C VAL A 135 41.15 -10.63 5.16
N ASN A 136 41.62 -9.73 4.29
CA ASN A 136 41.99 -10.07 2.92
C ASN A 136 43.18 -11.07 2.87
N SER A 137 44.15 -10.92 3.76
CA SER A 137 45.30 -11.84 3.83
C SER A 137 44.86 -13.24 4.32
N CYS A 138 43.98 -13.29 5.32
CA CYS A 138 43.42 -14.55 5.82
C CYS A 138 42.52 -15.25 4.80
N LEU A 139 41.75 -14.50 4.00
CA LEU A 139 40.94 -15.06 2.90
C LEU A 139 41.83 -15.66 1.81
N LYS A 140 42.82 -14.92 1.31
CA LYS A 140 43.77 -15.42 0.30
C LYS A 140 44.54 -16.67 0.76
N SER A 141 44.85 -16.77 2.05
CA SER A 141 45.51 -17.96 2.62
C SER A 141 44.58 -19.19 2.69
N LYS A 142 43.26 -18.99 2.69
CA LYS A 142 42.28 -20.08 2.63
C LYS A 142 41.99 -20.52 1.20
N ASP A 143 41.93 -19.58 0.26
CA ASP A 143 41.70 -19.88 -1.17
C ASP A 143 42.89 -20.59 -1.83
N GLY A 144 44.09 -20.45 -1.26
CA GLY A 144 45.32 -21.13 -1.73
C GLY A 144 45.61 -22.49 -1.06
N LYS A 145 44.70 -23.03 -0.25
CA LYS A 145 44.86 -24.34 0.39
C LYS A 145 43.78 -25.29 -0.10
N ASP A 146 44.04 -25.96 -1.22
CA ASP A 146 43.44 -27.26 -1.49
C ASP A 146 43.85 -28.18 -0.35
N PHE A 147 42.90 -28.46 0.53
CA PHE A 147 43.10 -29.22 1.75
C PHE A 147 43.28 -30.70 1.37
N CYS A 148 44.47 -31.09 0.92
CA CYS A 148 44.85 -32.50 0.79
C CYS A 148 44.97 -33.09 2.20
N ILE A 149 43.89 -33.67 2.71
CA ILE A 149 43.97 -34.66 3.79
C ILE A 149 44.23 -36.00 3.09
N GLU A 150 45.48 -36.43 3.04
CA GLU A 150 45.78 -37.85 2.83
C GLU A 150 45.41 -38.59 4.12
N LEU A 151 44.58 -39.63 3.96
CA LEU A 151 44.12 -40.55 5.01
C LEU A 151 45.24 -41.50 5.46
#